data_AF-A0A355U822-F1
#
_entry.id   AF-A0A355U822-F1
#
_cell.length_a   1.000
_cell.length_b   1.000
_cell.length_c   1.000
_cell.angle_alpha   90.00
_cell.angle_beta   90.00
_cell.angle_gamma   90.00
#
_symmetry.space_group_name_H-M   'P 1'
#
loop_
_entity.id
_entity.type
_entity.pdbx_description
1 polymer ?
#
loop_
_entity_poly.entity_id
_entity_poly.type
_entity_poly.pdbx_seq_one_letter_code
_entity_poly.pdbx_strand_id
1 'polypeptide(L)'
;MQKIIAYTTDISHIALPEKLNDPFVVPQQPHELVTQAVAQLQEHLTTQTEWQHNFGLVADHAGKPIGKMFGVLVVQTLSEDLGFLAAFSGKLADGNHHSYFVPPVFDSLNESEFLNRGMRALKIINDQIKEIELAGCKAMGELIRLKEKRKAHSQALQNQLFEAYKFLNSSG
;
A
#
# COMPACT_ATOMS: atom_id res chain seq x y z
N MET A 1 -4.13 18.52 8.20
CA MET A 1 -2.91 18.55 9.05
C MET A 1 -1.78 18.00 8.21
N GLN A 2 -0.68 18.75 8.06
CA GLN A 2 0.47 18.32 7.25
C GLN A 2 1.11 17.11 7.93
N LYS A 3 1.21 15.97 7.24
CA LYS A 3 1.72 14.69 7.76
C LYS A 3 3.25 14.55 7.56
N ILE A 4 3.96 15.67 7.57
CA ILE A 4 5.42 15.67 7.42
C ILE A 4 6.04 15.30 8.76
N ILE A 5 6.84 14.25 8.75
CA ILE A 5 7.54 13.75 9.92
C ILE A 5 8.92 14.43 9.96
N ALA A 6 9.22 15.07 11.09
CA ALA A 6 10.54 15.63 11.33
C ALA A 6 11.54 14.51 11.69
N TYR A 7 12.80 14.71 11.31
CA TYR A 7 13.89 13.84 11.74
C TYR A 7 14.15 14.01 13.23
N THR A 8 14.34 12.91 13.96
CA THR A 8 14.74 12.94 15.38
C THR A 8 16.25 13.05 15.58
N THR A 9 17.02 12.77 14.53
CA THR A 9 18.48 12.89 14.46
C THR A 9 18.90 14.17 13.75
N ASP A 10 20.10 14.67 14.07
CA ASP A 10 20.67 15.80 13.34
C ASP A 10 21.06 15.36 11.92
N ILE A 11 20.50 16.04 10.92
CA ILE A 11 20.72 15.80 9.49
C ILE A 11 21.34 17.00 8.78
N SER A 12 21.70 18.05 9.52
CA SER A 12 22.21 19.32 8.96
C SER A 12 23.51 19.18 8.17
N HIS A 13 24.27 18.12 8.45
CA HIS A 13 25.52 17.78 7.78
C HIS A 13 25.32 17.02 6.45
N ILE A 14 24.09 16.57 6.15
CA ILE A 14 23.81 15.75 4.98
C ILE A 14 23.35 16.64 3.83
N ALA A 15 24.11 16.65 2.73
CA ALA A 15 23.74 17.40 1.55
C ALA A 15 22.45 16.85 0.91
N LEU A 16 21.61 17.74 0.38
CA LEU A 16 20.48 17.34 -0.45
C LEU A 16 20.98 16.76 -1.79
N PRO A 17 20.29 15.77 -2.36
CA PRO A 17 20.63 15.26 -3.68
C PRO A 17 20.36 16.33 -4.74
N GLU A 18 21.26 16.45 -5.72
CA GLU A 18 21.11 17.41 -6.83
C GLU A 18 19.92 17.11 -7.75
N LYS A 19 19.46 15.85 -7.75
CA LYS A 19 18.39 15.36 -8.62
C LYS A 19 17.52 14.35 -7.86
N LEU A 20 16.25 14.28 -8.24
CA LEU A 20 15.36 13.21 -7.77
C LEU A 20 15.89 11.84 -8.24
N ASN A 21 15.67 10.83 -7.40
CA ASN A 21 16.02 9.45 -7.75
C ASN A 21 15.10 8.92 -8.84
N ASP A 22 15.67 8.10 -9.73
CA ASP A 22 14.89 7.34 -10.70
C ASP A 22 14.23 6.14 -9.98
N PRO A 23 12.88 6.03 -9.95
CA PRO A 23 12.20 4.94 -9.26
C PRO A 23 12.42 3.56 -9.91
N PHE A 24 12.96 3.51 -11.14
CA PHE A 24 13.25 2.26 -11.86
C PHE A 24 14.71 1.81 -11.71
N VAL A 25 15.54 2.61 -11.05
CA VAL A 25 16.95 2.28 -10.79
C VAL A 25 17.15 2.13 -9.28
N VAL A 26 17.54 0.94 -8.85
CA VAL A 26 17.89 0.68 -7.44
C VAL A 26 19.38 0.96 -7.27
N PRO A 27 19.78 2.07 -6.63
CA PRO A 27 21.19 2.33 -6.35
C PRO A 27 21.71 1.30 -5.33
N GLN A 28 23.00 0.97 -5.42
CA GLN A 28 23.63 0.06 -4.44
C GLN A 28 23.62 0.65 -3.02
N GLN A 29 23.70 1.97 -2.91
CA GLN A 29 23.63 2.69 -1.64
C GLN A 29 22.52 3.74 -1.71
N PRO A 30 21.49 3.66 -0.85
CA PRO A 30 20.47 4.69 -0.75
C PRO A 30 21.06 5.98 -0.16
N HIS A 31 20.46 7.12 -0.51
CA HIS A 31 20.84 8.42 0.04
C HIS A 31 20.69 8.43 1.57
N GLU A 32 21.60 9.10 2.28
CA GLU A 32 21.67 9.04 3.75
C GLU A 32 20.39 9.55 4.43
N LEU A 33 19.78 10.63 3.93
CA LEU A 33 18.46 11.10 4.39
C LEU A 33 17.37 10.04 4.32
N VAL A 34 17.38 9.19 3.28
CA VAL A 34 16.42 8.09 3.11
C VAL A 34 16.71 7.00 4.13
N THR A 35 17.99 6.64 4.30
CA THR A 35 18.43 5.65 5.30
C THR A 35 17.99 6.04 6.71
N GLN A 36 18.17 7.31 7.10
CA GLN A 36 17.72 7.80 8.40
C GLN A 36 16.20 7.80 8.56
N ALA A 37 15.45 8.21 7.52
CA ALA A 37 13.99 8.17 7.54
C ALA A 37 13.46 6.73 7.67
N VAL A 38 14.08 5.76 6.98
CA VAL A 38 13.74 4.33 7.11
C VAL A 38 14.02 3.82 8.52
N ALA A 39 15.18 4.15 9.11
CA ALA A 39 15.51 3.75 10.47
C ALA A 39 14.50 4.30 11.48
N GLN A 40 14.13 5.57 11.37
CA GLN A 40 13.12 6.20 12.23
C GLN A 40 11.73 5.58 12.03
N LEU A 41 11.36 5.21 10.80
CA LEU A 41 10.12 4.47 10.55
C LEU A 41 10.16 3.07 11.16
N GLN A 42 11.28 2.35 11.08
CA GLN A 42 11.45 1.05 11.73
C GLN A 42 11.30 1.15 13.24
N GLU A 43 11.89 2.17 13.86
CA GLU A 43 11.72 2.47 15.29
C GLU A 43 10.25 2.77 15.62
N HIS A 44 9.56 3.58 14.82
CA HIS A 44 8.14 3.82 15.01
C HIS A 44 7.33 2.51 14.95
N LEU A 45 7.58 1.65 13.96
CA LEU A 45 6.88 0.38 13.80
C LEU A 45 7.08 -0.59 14.98
N THR A 46 8.22 -0.53 15.66
CA THR A 46 8.52 -1.40 16.81
C THR A 46 8.04 -0.84 18.15
N THR A 47 7.88 0.49 18.26
CA THR A 47 7.57 1.17 19.53
C THR A 47 6.15 1.68 19.65
N GLN A 48 5.46 1.93 18.53
CA GLN A 48 4.09 2.43 18.53
C GLN A 48 3.11 1.42 19.16
N THR A 49 2.01 1.94 19.72
CA THR A 49 0.97 1.14 20.40
C THR A 49 -0.45 1.44 19.89
N GLU A 50 -0.59 2.23 18.83
CA GLU A 50 -1.87 2.62 18.21
C GLU A 50 -2.59 1.41 17.61
N TRP A 51 -1.83 0.48 17.04
CA TRP A 51 -2.38 -0.70 16.38
C TRP A 51 -1.47 -1.92 16.57
N GLN A 52 -2.05 -3.10 16.41
CA GLN A 52 -1.34 -4.38 16.44
C GLN A 52 -1.44 -5.06 15.08
N HIS A 53 -0.32 -5.56 14.57
CA HIS A 53 -0.28 -6.30 13.31
C HIS A 53 0.75 -7.42 13.38
N ASN A 54 0.36 -8.63 13.00
CA ASN A 54 1.27 -9.77 12.94
C ASN A 54 2.14 -9.70 11.68
N PHE A 55 3.32 -9.08 11.76
CA PHE A 55 4.29 -9.06 10.66
C PHE A 55 5.04 -10.40 10.47
N GLY A 56 4.86 -11.38 11.37
CA GLY A 56 5.59 -12.64 11.35
C GLY A 56 7.03 -12.56 11.86
N LEU A 57 7.35 -11.51 12.62
CA LEU A 57 8.67 -11.31 13.24
C LEU A 57 8.79 -11.93 14.63
N VAL A 58 7.67 -12.27 15.27
CA VAL A 58 7.58 -12.83 16.62
C VAL A 58 6.80 -14.15 16.55
N ALA A 59 7.36 -15.21 17.14
CA ALA A 59 6.81 -16.57 17.03
C ALA A 59 5.41 -16.75 17.64
N ASP A 60 5.08 -15.98 18.68
CA ASP A 60 3.86 -16.17 19.47
C ASP A 60 2.79 -15.09 19.24
N HIS A 61 2.90 -14.33 18.14
CA HIS A 61 1.89 -13.33 17.82
C HIS A 61 0.61 -14.01 17.32
N ALA A 62 -0.54 -13.67 17.93
CA ALA A 62 -1.83 -14.20 17.52
C ALA A 62 -2.16 -13.83 16.06
N GLY A 63 -2.89 -14.72 15.38
CA GLY A 63 -3.33 -14.53 13.99
C GLY A 63 -2.32 -15.00 12.95
N LYS A 64 -2.72 -14.98 11.67
CA LYS A 64 -1.85 -15.36 10.56
C LYS A 64 -0.80 -14.26 10.31
N PRO A 65 0.50 -14.59 10.14
CA PRO A 65 1.50 -13.60 9.79
C PRO A 65 1.27 -13.04 8.38
N ILE A 66 1.34 -11.72 8.25
CA ILE A 66 1.12 -10.98 7.00
C ILE A 66 2.16 -9.88 6.88
N GLY A 67 3.07 -10.03 5.92
CA GLY A 67 4.05 -8.99 5.58
C GLY A 67 3.41 -7.73 4.99
N LYS A 68 4.11 -6.60 5.10
CA LYS A 68 3.71 -5.31 4.54
C LYS A 68 4.90 -4.59 3.93
N MET A 69 4.63 -3.81 2.89
CA MET A 69 5.61 -2.90 2.31
C MET A 69 5.37 -1.51 2.89
N PHE A 70 6.44 -0.89 3.34
CA PHE A 70 6.46 0.48 3.83
C PHE A 70 7.37 1.32 2.94
N GLY A 71 7.04 2.59 2.78
CA GLY A 71 7.83 3.52 1.99
C GLY A 71 8.00 4.84 2.71
N VAL A 72 9.13 5.49 2.47
CA VAL A 72 9.39 6.88 2.89
C VAL A 72 9.64 7.75 1.66
N LEU A 73 9.24 9.02 1.75
CA LEU A 73 9.57 10.04 0.76
C LEU A 73 10.14 11.25 1.50
N VAL A 74 11.41 11.55 1.28
CA VAL A 74 12.04 12.76 1.82
C VAL A 74 11.50 13.97 1.07
N VAL A 75 11.05 14.98 1.81
CA VAL A 75 10.40 16.17 1.26
C VAL A 75 10.99 17.41 1.92
N GLN A 76 11.17 18.46 1.12
CA GLN A 76 11.46 19.79 1.62
C GLN A 76 10.22 20.66 1.40
N THR A 77 9.81 21.40 2.44
CA THR A 77 8.69 22.34 2.33
C THR A 77 9.12 23.64 1.65
N LEU A 78 8.14 24.50 1.30
CA LEU A 78 8.43 25.85 0.81
C LEU A 78 9.12 26.74 1.86
N SER A 79 9.03 26.38 3.14
CA SER A 79 9.73 27.03 4.24
C SER A 79 11.14 26.45 4.46
N GLU A 80 11.63 25.64 3.53
CA GLU A 80 12.92 24.93 3.55
C GLU A 80 13.05 23.86 4.65
N ASP A 81 12.00 23.62 5.43
CA ASP A 81 11.97 22.53 6.42
C ASP A 81 12.07 21.17 5.74
N LEU A 82 13.07 20.38 6.16
CA LEU A 82 13.32 19.05 5.66
C LEU A 82 12.67 18.00 6.57
N GLY A 83 11.94 17.07 5.98
CA GLY A 83 11.29 15.97 6.67
C GLY A 83 11.00 14.82 5.73
N PHE A 84 10.13 13.91 6.15
CA PHE A 84 9.70 12.82 5.29
C PHE A 84 8.23 12.46 5.48
N LEU A 85 7.66 11.86 4.45
CA LEU A 85 6.36 11.20 4.49
C LEU A 85 6.58 9.71 4.68
N ALA A 86 5.68 9.04 5.40
CA ALA A 86 5.65 7.58 5.50
C ALA A 86 4.32 7.03 4.94
N ALA A 87 4.39 5.92 4.21
CA ALA A 87 3.23 5.22 3.66
C ALA A 87 3.37 3.70 3.80
N PHE A 88 2.26 2.98 3.64
CA PHE A 88 2.21 1.51 3.64
C PHE A 88 1.33 0.97 2.51
N SER A 89 1.52 -0.31 2.15
CA SER A 89 0.76 -0.95 1.10
C SER A 89 -0.59 -1.53 1.57
N GLY A 90 -1.65 -1.16 0.85
CA GLY A 90 -3.01 -1.64 1.09
C GLY A 90 -3.54 -1.20 2.46
N LYS A 91 -4.09 -2.15 3.22
CA LYS A 91 -4.64 -1.96 4.57
C LYS A 91 -3.63 -2.42 5.63
N LEU A 92 -3.48 -1.68 6.72
CA LEU A 92 -2.64 -2.05 7.87
C LEU A 92 -3.51 -2.19 9.11
N ALA A 93 -3.36 -3.28 9.87
CA ALA A 93 -4.13 -3.52 11.10
C ALA A 93 -5.64 -3.22 10.97
N ASP A 94 -6.22 -3.69 9.88
CA ASP A 94 -7.61 -3.44 9.54
C ASP A 94 -8.08 -1.98 9.37
N GLY A 95 -7.15 -1.06 9.12
CA GLY A 95 -7.43 0.33 8.76
C GLY A 95 -6.62 0.84 7.56
N ASN A 96 -7.14 1.90 6.94
CA ASN A 96 -6.42 2.70 5.93
C ASN A 96 -5.80 3.97 6.52
N HIS A 97 -6.19 4.33 7.76
CA HIS A 97 -5.81 5.57 8.40
C HIS A 97 -5.11 5.27 9.72
N HIS A 98 -3.89 5.80 9.85
CA HIS A 98 -3.04 5.67 11.03
C HIS A 98 -2.31 6.99 11.25
N SER A 99 -2.06 7.36 12.49
CA SER A 99 -1.57 8.71 12.85
C SER A 99 -0.23 9.09 12.19
N TYR A 100 0.67 8.13 12.04
CA TYR A 100 2.02 8.34 11.50
C TYR A 100 2.09 8.36 9.96
N PHE A 101 1.08 7.83 9.29
CA PHE A 101 1.12 7.64 7.84
C PHE A 101 0.28 8.69 7.11
N VAL A 102 0.69 9.01 5.87
CA VAL A 102 -0.11 9.83 4.97
C VAL A 102 -1.45 9.13 4.68
N PRO A 103 -2.56 9.88 4.53
CA PRO A 103 -3.82 9.28 4.16
C PRO A 103 -3.74 8.67 2.74
N PRO A 104 -4.56 7.65 2.43
CA PRO A 104 -4.67 7.14 1.08
C PRO A 104 -5.17 8.26 0.15
N VAL A 105 -4.64 8.28 -1.09
CA VAL A 105 -5.14 9.22 -2.11
C VAL A 105 -6.59 8.94 -2.49
N PHE A 106 -7.03 7.68 -2.34
CA PHE A 106 -8.42 7.27 -2.49
C PHE A 106 -8.78 6.28 -1.39
N ASP A 107 -9.74 6.63 -0.54
CA ASP A 107 -10.18 5.75 0.53
C ASP A 107 -11.27 4.79 0.06
N SER A 108 -10.84 3.70 -0.57
CA SER A 108 -11.73 2.62 -1.00
C SER A 108 -12.60 2.03 0.13
N LEU A 109 -12.17 2.11 1.40
CA LEU A 109 -12.94 1.55 2.52
C LEU A 109 -14.13 2.43 2.92
N ASN A 110 -14.01 3.75 2.80
CA ASN A 110 -15.09 4.68 3.13
C ASN A 110 -16.00 5.01 1.94
N GLU A 111 -15.49 4.97 0.71
CA GLU A 111 -16.21 5.55 -0.44
C GLU A 111 -16.78 4.53 -1.44
N SER A 112 -16.35 3.27 -1.43
CA SER A 112 -16.64 2.36 -2.56
C SER A 112 -17.52 1.16 -2.21
N GLU A 113 -18.82 1.42 -2.02
CA GLU A 113 -19.85 0.36 -2.01
C GLU A 113 -19.78 -0.50 -3.30
N PHE A 114 -19.36 0.10 -4.42
CA PHE A 114 -19.14 -0.62 -5.69
C PHE A 114 -17.99 -1.64 -5.59
N LEU A 115 -16.86 -1.29 -4.97
CA LEU A 115 -15.70 -2.18 -4.88
C LEU A 115 -15.99 -3.34 -3.95
N ASN A 116 -16.63 -3.07 -2.80
CA ASN A 116 -17.07 -4.10 -1.86
C ASN A 116 -18.06 -5.07 -2.53
N ARG A 117 -19.05 -4.56 -3.27
CA ARG A 117 -19.96 -5.40 -4.07
C ARG A 117 -19.20 -6.20 -5.14
N GLY A 118 -18.27 -5.55 -5.83
CA GLY A 118 -17.42 -6.16 -6.86
C GLY A 118 -16.58 -7.32 -6.34
N MET A 119 -15.91 -7.13 -5.20
CA MET A 119 -15.08 -8.14 -4.54
C MET A 119 -15.91 -9.33 -4.04
N ARG A 120 -17.13 -9.09 -3.52
CA ARG A 120 -18.07 -10.18 -3.18
C ARG A 120 -18.45 -11.00 -4.40
N ALA A 121 -18.76 -10.34 -5.53
CA ALA A 121 -19.05 -11.03 -6.79
C ALA A 121 -17.85 -11.85 -7.29
N LEU A 122 -16.62 -11.31 -7.21
CA LEU A 122 -15.40 -12.06 -7.54
C LEU A 122 -15.20 -13.28 -6.63
N LYS A 123 -15.49 -13.16 -5.33
CA LYS A 123 -15.41 -14.29 -4.40
C LYS A 123 -16.35 -15.41 -4.82
N ILE A 124 -17.61 -15.09 -5.15
CA ILE A 124 -18.60 -16.09 -5.63
C ILE A 124 -18.07 -16.82 -6.87
N ILE A 125 -17.55 -16.07 -7.86
CA ILE A 125 -17.00 -16.69 -9.08
C ILE A 125 -15.78 -17.57 -8.76
N ASN A 126 -14.89 -17.13 -7.88
CA ASN A 126 -13.74 -17.93 -7.45
C ASN A 126 -14.14 -19.22 -6.72
N ASP A 127 -15.17 -19.16 -5.88
CA ASP A 127 -15.67 -20.33 -5.15
C ASP A 127 -16.28 -21.35 -6.15
N GLN A 128 -17.05 -20.89 -7.14
CA GLN A 128 -17.57 -21.74 -8.24
C GLN A 128 -16.45 -22.39 -9.08
N ILE A 129 -15.40 -21.62 -9.40
CA ILE A 129 -14.22 -22.15 -10.12
C ILE A 129 -13.56 -23.27 -9.31
N LYS A 130 -13.35 -23.06 -8.00
CA LYS A 130 -12.75 -24.07 -7.12
C LYS A 130 -13.60 -25.35 -7.04
N GLU A 131 -14.91 -25.21 -6.92
CA GLU A 131 -15.84 -26.36 -6.89
C GLU A 131 -15.74 -27.20 -8.17
N ILE A 132 -15.72 -26.56 -9.34
CA ILE A 132 -15.59 -27.26 -10.62
C ILE A 132 -14.21 -27.92 -10.78
N GLU A 133 -13.15 -27.23 -10.36
CA GLU A 133 -11.78 -27.78 -10.40
C GLU A 133 -11.64 -29.01 -9.47
N LEU A 134 -12.29 -28.99 -8.30
CA LEU A 134 -12.34 -30.12 -7.36
C LEU A 134 -13.21 -31.29 -7.86
N ALA A 135 -14.30 -31.00 -8.57
CA ALA A 135 -15.24 -32.01 -9.07
C ALA A 135 -14.71 -32.84 -10.26
N GLY A 136 -13.57 -32.45 -10.84
CA GLY A 136 -12.85 -33.20 -11.89
C GLY A 136 -13.50 -33.13 -13.29
N CYS A 137 -12.81 -32.48 -14.22
CA CYS A 137 -12.91 -32.44 -15.70
C CYS A 137 -14.27 -32.45 -16.44
N LYS A 138 -15.43 -32.56 -15.79
CA LYS A 138 -16.73 -32.71 -16.48
C LYS A 138 -17.29 -31.41 -17.08
N ALA A 139 -16.74 -30.25 -16.70
CA ALA A 139 -17.28 -28.94 -17.08
C ALA A 139 -16.20 -27.96 -17.58
N MET A 140 -15.29 -28.42 -18.46
CA MET A 140 -14.19 -27.58 -18.98
C MET A 140 -14.71 -26.29 -19.66
N GLY A 141 -15.81 -26.36 -20.41
CA GLY A 141 -16.41 -25.18 -21.03
C GLY A 141 -16.93 -24.15 -20.03
N GLU A 142 -17.59 -24.61 -18.95
CA GLU A 142 -18.07 -23.71 -17.89
C GLU A 142 -16.91 -23.12 -17.09
N LEU A 143 -15.86 -23.90 -16.85
CA LEU A 143 -14.64 -23.42 -16.18
C LEU A 143 -13.97 -22.29 -16.97
N ILE A 144 -13.84 -22.44 -18.30
CA ILE A 144 -13.31 -21.40 -19.18
C ILE A 144 -14.19 -20.15 -19.10
N ARG A 145 -15.51 -20.32 -19.24
CA ARG A 145 -16.48 -19.21 -19.16
C ARG A 145 -16.40 -18.45 -17.84
N LEU A 146 -16.28 -19.17 -16.72
CA LEU A 146 -16.14 -18.54 -15.39
C LEU A 146 -14.82 -17.81 -15.23
N LYS A 147 -13.71 -18.36 -15.74
CA LYS A 147 -12.40 -17.69 -15.72
C LYS A 147 -12.41 -16.41 -16.56
N GLU A 148 -13.02 -16.45 -17.74
CA GLU A 148 -13.23 -15.27 -18.59
C GLU A 148 -14.11 -14.22 -17.92
N LYS A 149 -15.27 -14.64 -17.37
CA LYS A 149 -16.16 -13.76 -16.61
C LYS A 149 -15.44 -13.11 -15.43
N ARG A 150 -14.64 -13.88 -14.68
CA ARG A 150 -13.84 -13.35 -13.56
C ARG A 150 -12.84 -12.31 -14.05
N LYS A 151 -12.12 -12.60 -15.12
CA LYS A 151 -11.11 -11.69 -15.71
C LYS A 151 -11.78 -10.38 -16.15
N ALA A 152 -12.87 -10.46 -16.92
CA ALA A 152 -13.61 -9.29 -17.38
C ALA A 152 -14.14 -8.44 -16.21
N HIS A 153 -14.74 -9.09 -15.20
CA HIS A 153 -15.26 -8.40 -14.01
C HIS A 153 -14.14 -7.73 -13.20
N SER A 154 -13.00 -8.41 -13.01
CA SER A 154 -11.83 -7.84 -12.34
C SER A 154 -11.27 -6.63 -13.09
N GLN A 155 -11.20 -6.71 -14.43
CA GLN A 155 -10.72 -5.60 -15.25
C GLN A 155 -11.67 -4.40 -15.18
N ALA A 156 -12.98 -4.64 -15.24
CA ALA A 156 -13.98 -3.58 -15.14
C ALA A 156 -13.91 -2.85 -13.79
N LEU A 157 -13.77 -3.60 -12.68
CA LEU A 157 -13.58 -3.01 -11.36
C LEU A 157 -12.30 -2.18 -11.27
N GLN A 158 -11.20 -2.68 -11.84
CA GLN A 158 -9.93 -1.98 -11.86
C GLN A 158 -10.02 -0.68 -12.67
N ASN A 159 -10.68 -0.70 -13.82
CA ASN A 159 -10.89 0.48 -14.65
C ASN A 159 -11.74 1.54 -13.92
N GLN A 160 -12.85 1.14 -13.29
CA GLN A 160 -13.67 2.04 -12.48
C GLN A 160 -12.88 2.65 -11.31
N LEU A 161 -12.01 1.85 -10.68
CA LEU A 161 -11.14 2.34 -9.63
C LEU A 161 -10.15 3.39 -10.19
N PHE A 162 -9.54 3.14 -11.34
CA PHE A 162 -8.64 4.10 -11.99
C PHE A 162 -9.35 5.40 -12.40
N GLU A 163 -10.59 5.33 -12.88
CA GLU A 163 -11.38 6.53 -13.20
C GLU A 163 -11.69 7.38 -11.94
N ALA A 164 -11.79 6.74 -10.78
CA ALA A 164 -11.98 7.44 -9.51
C ALA A 164 -10.69 8.12 -9.03
N TYR A 165 -9.51 7.63 -9.42
CA TYR A 165 -8.23 8.25 -9.11
C TYR A 165 -8.00 9.51 -9.96
N LYS A 166 -8.31 10.67 -9.39
CA LYS A 166 -8.01 11.97 -9.99
C LYS A 166 -6.76 12.56 -9.36
N PHE A 167 -5.71 12.67 -10.15
CA PHE A 167 -4.47 13.33 -9.75
C PHE A 167 -4.33 14.65 -10.52
N LEU A 168 -3.88 15.67 -9.81
CA LEU A 168 -3.34 16.86 -10.44
C LEU A 168 -2.03 16.47 -11.13
N ASN A 169 -1.80 17.00 -12.33
CA ASN A 169 -0.52 16.81 -12.99
C ASN A 169 0.47 17.87 -12.45
N SER A 170 1.67 17.95 -13.03
CA SER A 170 2.68 18.93 -12.59
C SER A 170 2.23 20.40 -12.77
N SER A 171 1.15 20.67 -13.50
CA SER A 171 0.57 22.00 -13.71
C SER A 171 -0.59 22.33 -12.75
N GLY A 172 -0.98 21.40 -11.87
CA GLY A 172 -2.22 21.51 -11.10
C GLY A 172 -3.39 20.95 -11.89
#